data_AF-A0A9E0T9B4-F1
#
_entry.id   AF-A0A9E0T9B4-F1
#
_cell.length_a   1.000
_cell.length_b   1.000
_cell.length_c   1.000
_cell.angle_alpha   90.00
_cell.angle_beta   90.00
_cell.angle_gamma   90.00
#
_symmetry.space_group_name_H-M   'P 1'
#
loop_
_entity.id
_entity.type
_entity.pdbx_description
1 polymer ?
#
loop_
_entity_poly.entity_id
_entity_poly.type
_entity_poly.pdbx_seq_one_letter_code
_entity_poly.pdbx_strand_id
1 'polypeptide(L)'
;MDIRQLKYFVAVADTRNFTRASERLHIAQPPLSRQIQLLEEELGVQLILRNIRPLRLTEAGRMFYEQALQIINRLDQLKTATRQIGLNQRRTLSIGFV
;
A
#
# COMPACT_ATOMS: atom_id res chain seq x y z
N MET A 1 10.70 5.44 5.03
CA MET A 1 9.64 4.55 4.56
C MET A 1 8.34 5.31 4.57
N ASP A 2 7.56 5.27 3.49
CA ASP A 2 6.25 5.92 3.40
C ASP A 2 5.14 4.98 2.90
N ILE A 3 3.88 5.43 2.99
CA ILE A 3 2.71 4.65 2.53
C ILE A 3 2.76 4.36 1.03
N ARG A 4 3.42 5.20 0.23
CA ARG A 4 3.53 5.02 -1.22
C ARG A 4 4.45 3.83 -1.54
N GLN A 5 5.58 3.71 -0.84
CA GLN A 5 6.48 2.57 -0.92
C GLN A 5 5.79 1.27 -0.50
N LEU A 6 4.95 1.29 0.54
CA LEU A 6 4.13 0.12 0.92
C LEU A 6 3.21 -0.31 -0.24
N LYS A 7 2.48 0.65 -0.85
CA LYS A 7 1.59 0.36 -1.99
C LYS A 7 2.35 -0.16 -3.20
N TYR A 8 3.53 0.38 -3.48
CA TYR A 8 4.40 -0.07 -4.56
C TYR A 8 4.88 -1.50 -4.33
N PHE A 9 5.35 -1.80 -3.12
CA PHE A 9 5.79 -3.15 -2.77
C PHE A 9 4.64 -4.16 -2.87
N VAL A 10 3.46 -3.83 -2.30
CA VAL A 10 2.27 -4.68 -2.38
C VAL A 10 1.87 -4.94 -3.84
N ALA A 11 1.89 -3.93 -4.70
CA ALA A 11 1.60 -4.11 -6.13
C ALA A 11 2.59 -5.05 -6.84
N VAL A 12 3.88 -4.97 -6.52
CA VAL A 12 4.90 -5.88 -7.07
C VAL A 12 4.73 -7.30 -6.53
N ALA A 13 4.44 -7.44 -5.24
CA ALA A 13 4.19 -8.72 -4.59
C ALA A 13 2.95 -9.42 -5.17
N ASP A 14 1.84 -8.70 -5.34
CA ASP A 14 0.59 -9.20 -5.93
C ASP A 14 0.79 -9.71 -7.36
N THR A 15 1.46 -8.91 -8.18
CA THR A 15 1.60 -9.18 -9.62
C THR A 15 2.72 -10.15 -9.94
N ARG A 16 3.67 -10.35 -9.00
CA ARG A 16 4.91 -11.11 -9.18
C ARG A 16 5.67 -10.71 -10.46
N ASN A 17 5.54 -9.45 -10.86
CA ASN A 17 6.13 -8.93 -12.09
C ASN A 17 6.17 -7.39 -12.03
N PHE A 18 7.38 -6.81 -12.09
CA PHE A 18 7.57 -5.35 -12.06
C PHE A 18 6.87 -4.60 -13.21
N THR A 19 6.87 -5.16 -14.42
CA THR A 19 6.18 -4.56 -15.57
C THR A 19 4.68 -4.49 -15.33
N ARG A 20 4.05 -5.61 -14.96
CA ARG A 20 2.62 -5.64 -14.63
C ARG A 20 2.27 -4.75 -13.43
N ALA A 21 3.13 -4.70 -12.42
CA ALA A 21 2.93 -3.79 -11.28
C ALA A 21 2.93 -2.33 -11.72
N SER A 22 3.89 -1.93 -12.57
CA SER A 22 4.00 -0.57 -13.08
C SER A 22 2.82 -0.17 -13.97
N GLU A 23 2.34 -1.08 -14.80
CA GLU A 23 1.11 -0.91 -15.61
C GLU A 23 -0.11 -0.69 -14.70
N ARG A 24 -0.30 -1.54 -13.68
CA ARG A 24 -1.41 -1.43 -12.70
C ARG A 24 -1.37 -0.12 -11.91
N LEU A 25 -0.17 0.38 -11.64
CA LEU A 25 0.05 1.64 -10.91
C LEU A 25 0.06 2.88 -11.81
N HIS A 26 -0.06 2.72 -13.13
CA HIS A 26 0.06 3.79 -14.12
C HIS A 26 1.34 4.63 -13.97
N ILE A 27 2.47 3.96 -13.72
CA ILE A 27 3.79 4.57 -13.64
C ILE A 27 4.78 3.81 -14.51
N ALA A 28 5.93 4.42 -14.80
CA ALA A 28 7.01 3.72 -15.47
C ALA A 28 7.65 2.66 -14.55
N GLN A 29 8.18 1.59 -15.13
CA GLN A 29 8.86 0.52 -14.39
C GLN A 29 10.18 0.94 -13.71
N PRO A 30 11.07 1.76 -14.32
CA PRO A 30 12.30 2.21 -13.67
C PRO A 30 12.12 2.91 -12.30
N PRO A 31 11.21 3.89 -12.14
CA PRO A 31 10.98 4.50 -10.83
C PRO A 31 10.37 3.51 -9.83
N LEU A 32 9.51 2.58 -10.26
CA LEU A 32 8.98 1.55 -9.37
C LEU A 32 10.11 0.67 -8.82
N SER A 33 10.98 0.15 -9.69
CA SER A 33 12.12 -0.68 -9.26
C SER A 33 13.03 0.07 -8.29
N ARG A 34 13.30 1.35 -8.56
CA ARG A 34 14.11 2.23 -7.70
C ARG A 34 13.48 2.42 -6.34
N GLN A 35 12.16 2.64 -6.27
CA GLN A 35 11.46 2.80 -4.99
C GLN A 35 11.50 1.53 -4.13
N ILE A 36 11.44 0.34 -4.75
CA ILE A 36 11.64 -0.91 -4.03
C ILE A 36 13.10 -1.07 -3.56
N GLN A 37 14.08 -0.70 -4.37
CA GLN A 37 15.49 -0.73 -3.95
C GLN A 37 15.74 0.17 -2.74
N LEU A 38 15.25 1.41 -2.78
CA LEU A 38 15.37 2.35 -1.65
C LEU A 38 14.70 1.81 -0.39
N LEU A 39 13.55 1.13 -0.53
CA LEU A 39 12.88 0.48 0.60
C LEU A 39 13.74 -0.67 1.19
N GLU A 40 14.30 -1.53 0.33
CA GLU A 40 15.19 -2.62 0.77
C GLU A 40 16.47 -2.09 1.42
N GLU A 41 17.05 -1.00 0.89
CA GLU A 41 18.21 -0.30 1.45
C GLU A 41 17.91 0.29 2.82
N GLU A 42 16.77 0.97 2.97
CA GLU A 42 16.35 1.56 4.24
C GLU A 42 16.12 0.48 5.32
N LEU A 43 15.56 -0.67 4.94
CA LEU A 43 15.32 -1.80 5.85
C LEU A 43 16.58 -2.65 6.08
N GLY A 44 17.63 -2.47 5.29
CA GLY A 44 18.85 -3.26 5.33
C GLY A 44 18.66 -4.74 4.95
N VAL A 45 17.54 -5.10 4.32
CA VAL A 45 17.19 -6.48 3.96
C VAL A 45 16.53 -6.56 2.59
N GLN A 46 16.78 -7.65 1.86
CA GLN A 46 16.08 -7.93 0.61
C GLN A 46 14.67 -8.46 0.88
N LEU A 47 13.68 -7.87 0.23
CA LEU A 47 12.29 -8.30 0.25
C LEU A 47 11.94 -9.14 -1.00
N ILE A 48 12.67 -8.95 -2.10
CA ILE A 48 12.37 -9.55 -3.41
C ILE A 48 13.56 -10.32 -3.99
N LEU A 49 13.29 -11.53 -4.48
CA LEU A 49 14.22 -12.34 -5.28
C LEU A 49 14.11 -11.95 -6.78
N ARG A 50 14.95 -11.00 -7.21
CA ARG A 50 14.86 -10.31 -8.52
C ARG A 50 15.21 -11.16 -9.75
N ASN A 51 16.01 -12.21 -9.58
CA ASN A 51 16.52 -13.03 -10.69
C ASN A 51 15.70 -14.30 -10.95
N ILE A 52 14.51 -14.41 -10.34
CA ILE A 52 13.63 -15.57 -10.47
C ILE A 52 12.41 -15.16 -11.29
N ARG A 53 12.05 -15.99 -12.28
CA ARG A 53 10.80 -15.84 -13.04
C ARG A 53 9.90 -17.06 -12.74
N PRO A 54 8.73 -16.88 -12.13
CA PRO A 54 8.15 -15.61 -11.66
C PRO A 54 8.89 -15.03 -10.45
N LEU A 55 8.75 -13.71 -10.24
CA LEU A 55 9.31 -13.01 -9.08
C LEU A 55 8.81 -13.66 -7.78
N ARG A 56 9.69 -13.79 -6.79
CA ARG A 56 9.35 -14.34 -5.47
C ARG A 56 9.74 -13.37 -4.37
N LEU A 57 9.01 -13.46 -3.25
CA LEU A 57 9.36 -12.76 -2.02
C LEU A 57 10.34 -13.59 -1.19
N THR A 58 11.21 -12.91 -0.45
CA THR A 58 11.99 -13.52 0.64
C THR A 58 11.06 -13.81 1.84
N GLU A 59 11.57 -14.45 2.90
CA GLU A 59 10.81 -14.56 4.17
C GLU A 59 10.48 -13.18 4.73
N ALA A 60 11.47 -12.28 4.76
CA ALA A 60 11.26 -10.88 5.16
C ALA A 60 10.22 -10.18 4.26
N GLY A 61 10.26 -10.44 2.95
CA GLY A 61 9.28 -9.92 2.00
C GLY A 61 7.86 -10.42 2.25
N ARG A 62 7.68 -11.69 2.64
CA ARG A 62 6.37 -12.25 3.02
C ARG A 62 5.82 -11.57 4.26
N MET A 63 6.62 -11.49 5.32
CA MET A 63 6.23 -10.83 6.56
C MET A 63 5.88 -9.36 6.30
N PHE A 64 6.73 -8.64 5.56
CA PHE A 64 6.51 -7.25 5.21
C PHE A 64 5.22 -7.05 4.39
N TYR A 65 4.93 -7.96 3.44
CA TYR A 65 3.70 -7.90 2.63
C TYR A 65 2.44 -7.98 3.50
N GLU A 66 2.39 -8.94 4.42
CA GLU A 66 1.25 -9.11 5.32
C GLU A 66 1.03 -7.88 6.20
N GLN A 67 2.10 -7.32 6.78
CA GLN A 67 2.00 -6.12 7.59
C GLN A 67 1.62 -4.88 6.76
N ALA A 68 2.18 -4.75 5.56
CA ALA A 68 1.87 -3.63 4.65
C ALA A 68 0.38 -3.61 4.28
N LEU A 69 -0.22 -4.78 3.99
CA LEU A 69 -1.65 -4.89 3.74
C LEU A 69 -2.49 -4.42 4.95
N GLN A 70 -2.12 -4.85 6.16
CA GLN A 70 -2.83 -4.43 7.36
C GLN A 70 -2.76 -2.91 7.58
N ILE A 71 -1.59 -2.31 7.39
CA ILE A 71 -1.38 -0.86 7.54
C ILE A 71 -2.22 -0.09 6.51
N ILE A 72 -2.21 -0.51 5.24
CA ILE A 72 -2.99 0.13 4.17
C ILE A 72 -4.48 0.05 4.49
N ASN A 73 -4.97 -1.12 4.91
CA ASN A 73 -6.38 -1.30 5.27
C ASN A 73 -6.80 -0.44 6.46
N ARG A 74 -5.97 -0.37 7.52
CA ARG A 74 -6.22 0.49 8.69
C ARG A 74 -6.27 1.96 8.29
N LEU A 75 -5.40 2.40 7.38
CA LEU A 75 -5.39 3.76 6.88
C LEU A 75 -6.69 4.10 6.12
N ASP A 76 -7.18 3.18 5.29
CA ASP A 76 -8.41 3.40 4.53
C ASP A 76 -9.66 3.35 5.44
N GLN A 77 -9.65 2.50 6.47
CA GLN A 77 -10.65 2.53 7.55
C GLN A 77 -10.66 3.86 8.29
N LEU A 78 -9.49 4.37 8.68
CA LEU A 78 -9.35 5.66 9.36
C LEU A 78 -9.95 6.79 8.51
N LYS A 79 -9.57 6.88 7.23
CA LYS A 79 -10.13 7.88 6.30
C LYS A 79 -11.65 7.79 6.21
N THR A 80 -12.18 6.57 6.14
CA THR A 80 -13.62 6.33 6.01
C THR A 80 -14.35 6.77 7.28
N ALA A 81 -13.86 6.36 8.45
CA ALA A 81 -14.44 6.71 9.74
C ALA A 81 -14.41 8.24 9.98
N THR A 82 -13.28 8.90 9.71
CA THR A 82 -13.16 10.36 9.83
C THR A 82 -14.15 11.08 8.91
N ARG A 83 -14.31 10.62 7.66
CA ARG A 83 -15.27 11.19 6.72
C ARG A 83 -16.71 11.02 7.19
N GLN A 84 -17.06 9.86 7.76
CA GLN A 84 -18.39 9.60 8.30
C GLN A 84 -18.73 10.52 9.48
N ILE A 85 -17.81 10.66 10.45
CA ILE A 85 -18.02 11.52 11.61
C ILE A 85 -18.15 13.00 11.19
N GLY A 86 -17.27 13.48 10.31
CA GLY A 86 -17.31 14.86 9.83
C GLY A 86 -18.57 15.21 9.04
N LEU A 87 -19.15 14.25 8.31
CA LEU A 87 -20.40 14.46 7.57
C LEU A 87 -21.66 14.35 8.46
N ASN A 88 -21.62 13.53 9.51
CA ASN A 88 -22.75 13.37 10.45
C ASN A 88 -22.97 14.58 11.36
N GLN A 89 -21.96 15.44 11.58
CA GLN A 89 -22.12 16.67 12.36
C GLN A 89 -23.01 17.74 11.71
N ARG A 90 -23.41 17.58 10.43
CA ARG A 90 -24.31 18.52 9.73
C ARG A 90 -25.78 18.10 9.69
N ARG A 91 -26.20 17.05 10.40
CA ARG A 91 -27.59 16.58 10.44
C ARG A 91 -28.19 16.66 11.84
N THR A 92 -28.31 17.88 12.38
CA THR A 92 -29.21 18.13 13.51
C THR A 92 -30.55 18.57 12.94
N LEU A 93 -31.53 17.66 12.84
CA LEU A 93 -32.92 18.04 12.61
C LEU A 93 -33.53 18.45 13.95
N SER A 94 -33.75 19.75 14.18
CA SER A 94 -34.60 20.19 15.28
C SER A 94 -36.06 20.10 14.86
N ILE A 95 -36.81 19.16 15.45
CA ILE A 95 -38.26 19.14 15.33
C ILE A 95 -38.80 19.78 16.62
N GLY A 96 -39.26 21.02 16.50
CA GLY A 96 -40.10 21.66 17.50
C GLY A 96 -41.55 21.28 17.25
N PHE A 97 -42.28 20.89 18.29
CA PHE A 97 -43.72 20.64 18.24
C PHE A 97 -44.45 21.76 19.01
N VAL A 98 -45.62 22.18 18.52
CA VAL A 98 -46.53 23.18 19.11
C VAL A 98 -47.80 22.49 19.57
#